data_AF-A0A533X815-F1
#
_entry.id   AF-A0A533X815-F1
#
_cell.length_a   1.000
_cell.length_b   1.000
_cell.length_c   1.000
_cell.angle_alpha   90.00
_cell.angle_beta   90.00
_cell.angle_gamma   90.00
#
_symmetry.space_group_name_H-M   'P 1'
#
loop_
_entity.id
_entity.type
_entity.pdbx_description
1 polymer ?
#
loop_
_entity_poly.entity_id
_entity_poly.type
_entity_poly.pdbx_seq_one_letter_code
_entity_poly.pdbx_strand_id
1 'polypeptide(L)'
;MSKGKGTKADPWLLKTPPGTSDFSAYRDESLTPPALVVTVGKTELRYDLRCINDLHSALKKHGDWMPLGSADEQKPAAEGTVEAWGRSSKNPVGGWYGLKKGLRGRFGMYVPPVMEALGLAEVEHNPKNNRMRAL
;
A
#
# COMPACT_ATOMS: atom_id res chain seq x y z
N MET A 1 -6.07 -16.29 -2.40
CA MET A 1 -7.12 -15.56 -1.64
C MET A 1 -6.56 -15.23 -0.26
N SER A 2 -6.62 -13.96 0.16
CA SER A 2 -6.22 -13.56 1.51
C SER A 2 -7.18 -14.15 2.55
N LYS A 3 -6.70 -14.40 3.78
CA LYS A 3 -7.57 -14.75 4.90
C LYS A 3 -8.08 -13.46 5.56
N GLY A 4 -9.37 -13.41 5.90
CA GLY A 4 -10.02 -12.30 6.60
C GLY A 4 -10.79 -11.33 5.70
N LYS A 5 -11.64 -10.49 6.30
CA LYS A 5 -12.54 -9.55 5.62
C LYS A 5 -12.02 -8.11 5.50
N GLY A 6 -10.86 -7.81 6.09
CA GLY A 6 -10.30 -6.45 6.10
C GLY A 6 -11.00 -5.49 7.04
N THR A 7 -11.63 -6.02 8.08
CA THR A 7 -12.23 -5.23 9.17
C THR A 7 -11.37 -5.32 10.41
N LYS A 8 -11.55 -4.41 11.37
CA LYS A 8 -10.79 -4.44 12.63
C LYS A 8 -10.93 -5.77 13.40
N ALA A 9 -12.12 -6.37 13.36
CA ALA A 9 -12.41 -7.65 14.02
C ALA A 9 -11.91 -8.87 13.22
N ASP A 10 -11.78 -8.73 11.91
CA ASP A 10 -11.36 -9.79 11.00
C ASP A 10 -10.43 -9.19 9.92
N PRO A 11 -9.17 -8.87 10.29
CA PRO A 11 -8.23 -8.21 9.41
C PRO A 11 -7.74 -9.17 8.32
N TRP A 12 -7.31 -8.63 7.19
CA TRP A 12 -6.56 -9.43 6.23
C TRP A 12 -5.25 -9.91 6.83
N LEU A 13 -4.89 -11.17 6.60
CA LEU A 13 -3.56 -11.71 6.85
C LEU A 13 -2.83 -11.84 5.50
N LEU A 14 -1.76 -11.06 5.35
CA LEU A 14 -1.08 -10.82 4.08
C LEU A 14 0.43 -11.01 4.23
N LYS A 15 1.11 -11.11 3.07
CA LYS A 15 2.56 -11.19 2.99
C LYS A 15 3.12 -10.07 2.13
N THR A 16 4.24 -9.49 2.54
CA THR A 16 4.96 -8.50 1.72
C THR A 16 5.62 -9.19 0.54
N PRO A 17 5.64 -8.64 -0.68
CA PRO A 17 6.41 -9.22 -1.79
C PRO A 17 7.90 -9.27 -1.43
N PRO A 18 8.60 -10.43 -1.50
CA PRO A 18 8.31 -11.64 -2.28
C PRO A 18 7.48 -12.77 -1.61
N GLY A 19 6.86 -12.53 -0.46
CA GLY A 19 6.10 -13.53 0.30
C GLY A 19 6.75 -13.94 1.63
N THR A 20 7.76 -13.20 2.10
CA THR A 20 8.59 -13.61 3.24
C THR A 20 8.14 -13.06 4.59
N SER A 21 7.54 -11.87 4.63
CA SER A 21 7.12 -11.24 5.90
C SER A 21 5.61 -11.16 6.01
N ASP A 22 5.06 -11.67 7.11
CA ASP A 22 3.64 -11.58 7.41
C ASP A 22 3.27 -10.23 8.02
N PHE A 23 2.08 -9.75 7.68
CA PHE A 23 1.47 -8.57 8.29
C PHE A 23 -0.06 -8.70 8.27
N SER A 24 -0.74 -7.89 9.06
CA SER A 24 -2.19 -7.74 8.98
C SER A 24 -2.59 -6.36 8.53
N ALA A 25 -3.74 -6.26 7.87
CA ALA A 25 -4.29 -4.98 7.43
C ALA A 25 -5.82 -4.94 7.55
N TYR A 26 -6.37 -3.77 7.87
CA TYR A 26 -7.81 -3.56 7.88
C TYR A 26 -8.16 -2.11 7.57
N ARG A 27 -9.39 -1.90 7.10
CA ARG A 27 -9.97 -0.56 6.93
C ARG A 27 -10.59 -0.10 8.25
N ASP A 28 -10.31 1.13 8.64
CA ASP A 28 -10.91 1.78 9.79
C ASP A 28 -11.50 3.13 9.36
N GLU A 29 -12.80 3.12 9.11
CA GLU A 29 -13.58 4.32 8.75
C GLU A 29 -13.88 5.21 9.95
N SER A 30 -13.61 4.75 11.18
CA SER A 30 -13.84 5.54 12.40
C SER A 30 -12.70 6.51 12.73
N LEU A 31 -11.56 6.40 12.03
CA LEU A 31 -10.43 7.32 12.18
C LEU A 31 -10.64 8.61 11.39
N THR A 32 -9.93 9.68 11.78
CA THR A 32 -9.97 10.97 11.09
C THR A 32 -8.53 11.38 10.67
N PRO A 33 -8.18 11.30 9.37
CA PRO A 33 -8.98 10.74 8.27
C PRO A 33 -9.17 9.21 8.39
N PRO A 34 -10.17 8.63 7.69
CA PRO A 34 -10.30 7.18 7.56
C PRO A 34 -8.99 6.55 7.11
N ALA A 35 -8.62 5.39 7.66
CA ALA A 35 -7.32 4.81 7.36
C ALA A 35 -7.38 3.32 6.99
N LEU A 36 -6.48 2.95 6.09
CA LEU A 36 -5.97 1.58 6.01
C LEU A 36 -4.90 1.42 7.11
N VAL A 37 -5.20 0.60 8.10
CA VAL A 37 -4.29 0.27 9.20
C VAL A 37 -3.51 -0.98 8.82
N VAL A 38 -2.19 -0.92 8.96
CA VAL A 38 -1.25 -2.01 8.68
C VAL A 38 -0.46 -2.30 9.95
N THR A 39 -0.47 -3.55 10.41
CA THR A 39 0.26 -3.99 11.59
C THR A 39 1.32 -5.03 11.22
N VAL A 40 2.57 -4.73 11.56
CA VAL A 40 3.74 -5.60 11.37
C VAL A 40 4.50 -5.72 12.69
N GLY A 41 4.48 -6.91 13.30
CA GLY A 41 4.96 -7.11 14.65
C GLY A 41 4.24 -6.17 15.64
N LYS A 42 4.99 -5.26 16.28
CA LYS A 42 4.46 -4.24 17.20
C LYS A 42 4.26 -2.87 16.54
N THR A 43 4.58 -2.75 15.26
CA THR A 43 4.53 -1.47 14.54
C THR A 43 3.22 -1.35 13.78
N GLU A 44 2.53 -0.24 13.98
CA GLU A 44 1.34 0.13 13.22
C GLU A 44 1.64 1.31 12.30
N LEU A 45 1.45 1.08 11.00
CA LEU A 45 1.44 2.09 9.96
C LEU A 45 -0.01 2.41 9.60
N ARG A 46 -0.26 3.64 9.16
CA ARG A 46 -1.58 4.08 8.71
C ARG A 46 -1.45 4.86 7.42
N TYR A 47 -2.26 4.50 6.45
CA TYR A 47 -2.40 5.21 5.19
C TYR A 47 -3.82 5.74 5.10
N ASP A 48 -4.03 6.94 4.57
CA ASP A 48 -5.38 7.43 4.29
C ASP A 48 -6.12 6.40 3.42
N LEU A 49 -7.32 6.00 3.85
CA LEU A 49 -8.06 4.88 3.27
C LEU A 49 -8.37 5.08 1.79
N ARG A 50 -8.52 6.34 1.36
CA ARG A 50 -8.77 6.67 -0.06
C ARG A 50 -7.64 6.23 -0.99
N CYS A 51 -6.44 5.94 -0.45
CA CYS A 51 -5.29 5.50 -1.23
C CYS A 51 -5.58 4.26 -2.07
N ILE A 52 -6.49 3.38 -1.63
CA ILE A 52 -6.91 2.18 -2.38
C ILE A 52 -7.52 2.60 -3.73
N ASN A 53 -8.51 3.49 -3.69
CA ASN A 53 -9.25 3.92 -4.89
C ASN A 53 -8.39 4.83 -5.77
N ASP A 54 -7.64 5.74 -5.15
CA ASP A 54 -6.75 6.65 -5.88
C ASP A 54 -5.62 5.88 -6.58
N LEU A 55 -5.01 4.89 -5.91
CA LEU A 55 -3.95 4.06 -6.51
C LEU A 55 -4.51 3.21 -7.65
N HIS A 56 -5.68 2.60 -7.47
CA HIS A 56 -6.33 1.84 -8.54
C HIS A 56 -6.55 2.69 -9.78
N SER A 57 -7.08 3.91 -9.59
CA SER A 57 -7.32 4.87 -10.67
C SER A 57 -6.02 5.32 -11.34
N ALA A 58 -4.97 5.57 -10.55
CA ALA A 58 -3.65 5.95 -11.06
C ALA A 58 -3.02 4.81 -11.89
N LEU A 59 -3.12 3.57 -11.43
CA LEU A 59 -2.62 2.39 -12.15
C LEU A 59 -3.39 2.15 -13.45
N LYS A 60 -4.72 2.34 -13.46
CA LYS A 60 -5.53 2.27 -14.70
C LYS A 60 -5.10 3.31 -15.72
N LYS A 61 -4.83 4.53 -15.27
CA LYS A 61 -4.33 5.60 -16.14
C LYS A 61 -2.91 5.30 -16.66
N HIS A 62 -2.07 4.69 -15.83
CA HIS A 62 -0.72 4.26 -16.22
C HIS A 62 -0.76 3.13 -17.27
N GLY A 63 -1.70 2.19 -17.13
CA GLY A 63 -2.04 1.21 -18.18
C GLY A 63 -1.05 0.05 -18.34
N ASP A 64 0.00 -0.02 -17.51
CA ASP A 64 1.00 -1.09 -17.54
C ASP A 64 1.50 -1.43 -16.13
N TRP A 65 2.52 -2.27 -16.01
CA TRP A 65 3.23 -2.57 -14.78
C TRP A 65 4.01 -1.36 -14.27
N MET A 66 3.84 -1.07 -12.99
CA MET A 66 4.55 -0.03 -12.26
C MET A 66 5.41 -0.66 -11.14
N PRO A 67 6.72 -0.33 -11.04
CA PRO A 67 7.56 -0.86 -9.98
C PRO A 67 7.10 -0.43 -8.58
N LEU A 68 7.19 -1.33 -7.61
CA LEU A 68 6.74 -1.04 -6.24
C LEU A 68 7.62 0.02 -5.55
N GLY A 69 8.95 -0.10 -5.69
CA GLY A 69 9.91 0.92 -5.25
C GLY A 69 9.91 1.23 -3.75
N SER A 70 9.47 0.29 -2.91
CA SER A 70 9.31 0.50 -1.47
C SER A 70 10.54 1.16 -0.83
N ALA A 71 10.30 2.24 -0.09
CA ALA A 71 11.32 2.97 0.67
C ALA A 71 10.72 3.46 1.99
N ASP A 72 11.52 3.54 3.05
CA ASP A 72 11.09 4.20 4.28
C ASP A 72 10.90 5.72 4.08
N GLU A 73 10.35 6.40 5.10
CA GLU A 73 10.07 7.85 5.03
C GLU A 73 11.35 8.69 4.88
N GLN A 74 12.48 8.23 5.42
CA GLN A 74 13.73 8.98 5.44
C GLN A 74 14.54 8.77 4.15
N LYS A 75 14.26 7.71 3.40
CA LYS A 75 14.92 7.42 2.13
C LYS A 75 14.16 8.01 0.94
N PRO A 76 14.88 8.46 -0.11
CA PRO A 76 14.26 8.84 -1.36
C PRO A 76 13.55 7.63 -1.98
N ALA A 77 12.37 7.86 -2.55
CA ALA A 77 11.72 6.86 -3.40
C ALA A 77 12.17 7.08 -4.85
N ALA A 78 12.47 5.98 -5.55
CA ALA A 78 12.80 6.04 -6.97
C ALA A 78 11.61 6.59 -7.77
N GLU A 79 11.86 7.53 -8.67
CA GLU A 79 10.82 8.08 -9.54
C GLU A 79 10.15 6.99 -10.39
N GLY A 80 8.89 7.20 -10.75
CA GLY A 80 8.11 6.24 -11.54
C GLY A 80 7.66 4.99 -10.76
N THR A 81 7.82 4.97 -9.44
CA THR A 81 7.40 3.84 -8.58
C THR A 81 6.11 4.14 -7.80
N VAL A 82 5.43 3.07 -7.38
CA VAL A 82 4.23 3.14 -6.52
C VAL A 82 4.54 3.89 -5.23
N GLU A 83 5.69 3.63 -4.64
CA GLU A 83 6.16 4.34 -3.46
C GLU A 83 6.33 5.84 -3.71
N ALA A 84 6.95 6.23 -4.82
CA ALA A 84 7.13 7.64 -5.18
C ALA A 84 5.78 8.33 -5.44
N TRP A 85 4.85 7.64 -6.10
CA TRP A 85 3.49 8.15 -6.30
C TRP A 85 2.76 8.37 -4.95
N GLY A 86 2.87 7.41 -4.03
CA GLY A 86 2.19 7.46 -2.72
C GLY A 86 2.66 8.59 -1.78
N ARG A 87 3.78 9.24 -2.11
CA ARG A 87 4.34 10.39 -1.39
C ARG A 87 4.46 11.67 -2.23
N SER A 88 3.93 11.66 -3.45
CA SER A 88 4.08 12.76 -4.41
C SER A 88 3.19 13.94 -4.07
N SER A 89 3.70 15.16 -4.20
CA SER A 89 2.88 16.39 -4.17
C SER A 89 1.87 16.49 -5.32
N LYS A 90 2.00 15.63 -6.34
CA LYS A 90 1.12 15.59 -7.52
C LYS A 90 0.02 14.53 -7.41
N ASN A 91 -0.02 13.75 -6.33
CA ASN A 91 -1.10 12.78 -6.12
C ASN A 91 -2.38 13.47 -5.59
N PRO A 92 -3.54 12.80 -5.57
CA PRO A 92 -4.80 13.40 -5.15
C PRO A 92 -4.84 14.03 -3.75
N VAL A 93 -3.94 13.65 -2.84
CA VAL A 93 -3.84 14.21 -1.48
C VAL A 93 -2.73 15.27 -1.35
N GLY A 94 -2.01 15.57 -2.43
CA GLY A 94 -0.97 16.58 -2.45
C GLY A 94 0.26 16.25 -1.60
N GLY A 95 0.53 14.97 -1.32
CA GLY A 95 1.65 14.57 -0.47
C GLY A 95 1.61 13.11 -0.04
N TRP A 96 1.78 12.85 1.25
CA TRP A 96 1.85 11.50 1.79
C TRP A 96 0.47 10.93 2.06
N TYR A 97 0.19 9.74 1.53
CA TYR A 97 -0.90 8.92 2.07
C TYR A 97 -0.58 8.40 3.47
N GLY A 98 0.70 8.20 3.80
CA GLY A 98 1.14 7.83 5.13
C GLY A 98 0.82 8.91 6.18
N LEU A 99 0.06 8.54 7.20
CA LEU A 99 -0.50 9.49 8.18
C LEU A 99 0.42 9.74 9.37
N LYS A 100 1.15 8.72 9.82
CA LYS A 100 1.96 8.79 11.04
C LYS A 100 3.40 9.22 10.73
N LYS A 101 3.81 10.37 11.24
CA LYS A 101 5.20 10.88 11.12
C LYS A 101 6.20 9.85 11.65
N GLY A 102 7.27 9.62 10.89
CA GLY A 102 8.27 8.57 11.13
C GLY A 102 7.88 7.20 10.56
N LEU A 103 6.64 7.03 10.09
CA LEU A 103 6.08 5.79 9.54
C LEU A 103 5.23 6.05 8.28
N ARG A 104 5.55 7.09 7.50
CA ARG A 104 4.76 7.43 6.30
C ARG A 104 5.13 6.63 5.04
N GLY A 105 6.35 6.11 4.98
CA GLY A 105 6.86 5.33 3.86
C GLY A 105 6.35 3.89 3.84
N ARG A 106 7.06 3.05 3.06
CA ARG A 106 6.74 1.64 2.80
C ARG A 106 5.33 1.46 2.21
N PHE A 107 4.82 2.50 1.56
CA PHE A 107 3.55 2.47 0.85
C PHE A 107 3.56 1.37 -0.23
N GLY A 108 4.63 1.31 -1.03
CA GLY A 108 4.85 0.29 -2.05
C GLY A 108 5.15 -1.11 -1.48
N MET A 109 5.26 -1.27 -0.15
CA MET A 109 5.42 -2.58 0.48
C MET A 109 4.07 -3.17 0.90
N TYR A 110 3.22 -2.36 1.52
CA TYR A 110 2.05 -2.85 2.25
C TYR A 110 0.73 -2.62 1.53
N VAL A 111 0.62 -1.58 0.70
CA VAL A 111 -0.60 -1.31 -0.06
C VAL A 111 -0.80 -2.28 -1.23
N PRO A 112 0.24 -2.69 -2.00
CA PRO A 112 0.03 -3.62 -3.12
C PRO A 112 -0.60 -4.97 -2.74
N PRO A 113 -0.17 -5.68 -1.67
CA PRO A 113 -0.83 -6.93 -1.28
C PRO A 113 -2.30 -6.73 -0.84
N VAL A 114 -2.65 -5.55 -0.32
CA VAL A 114 -4.05 -5.20 -0.01
C VAL A 114 -4.85 -5.04 -1.30
N MET A 115 -4.28 -4.38 -2.32
CA MET A 115 -4.91 -4.21 -3.64
C MET A 115 -5.15 -5.55 -4.32
N GLU A 116 -4.17 -6.46 -4.25
CA GLU A 116 -4.27 -7.83 -4.76
C GLU A 116 -5.36 -8.63 -4.02
N ALA A 117 -5.38 -8.56 -2.68
CA ALA A 117 -6.40 -9.19 -1.85
C ALA A 117 -7.83 -8.72 -2.17
N LEU A 118 -7.98 -7.49 -2.64
CA LEU A 118 -9.24 -6.88 -3.04
C LEU A 118 -9.63 -7.18 -4.49
N GLY A 119 -8.78 -7.85 -5.28
CA GLY A 119 -9.01 -8.07 -6.70
C GLY A 119 -8.95 -6.79 -7.54
N LEU A 120 -8.20 -5.78 -7.08
CA LEU A 120 -8.04 -4.49 -7.77
C LEU A 120 -6.74 -4.38 -8.56
N ALA A 121 -5.78 -5.26 -8.31
CA ALA A 121 -4.47 -5.23 -8.95
C ALA A 121 -3.86 -6.63 -9.02
N GLU A 122 -2.95 -6.82 -9.97
CA GLU A 122 -1.98 -7.92 -9.97
C GLU A 122 -0.67 -7.42 -9.36
N VAL A 123 0.00 -8.26 -8.56
CA VAL A 123 1.28 -7.94 -7.92
C VAL A 123 2.27 -9.06 -8.20
N GLU A 124 3.50 -8.70 -8.56
CA GLU A 124 4.58 -9.66 -8.69
C GLU A 124 5.16 -10.05 -7.32
N HIS A 125 5.54 -11.32 -7.19
CA HIS A 125 6.15 -11.89 -5.97
C HIS A 125 7.55 -12.49 -6.26
N ASN A 126 8.32 -11.80 -7.11
CA ASN A 126 9.71 -12.09 -7.42
C ASN A 126 10.65 -11.70 -6.26
N PRO A 127 11.84 -12.31 -6.14
CA PRO A 127 12.80 -11.99 -5.07
C PRO A 127 13.18 -10.50 -4.94
N LYS A 128 13.10 -9.74 -6.03
CA LYS A 128 13.36 -8.29 -6.09
C LYS A 128 12.64 -7.66 -7.28
N ASN A 129 12.59 -6.32 -7.31
CA ASN A 129 12.06 -5.52 -8.41
C ASN A 129 10.60 -5.83 -8.77
N ASN A 130 9.79 -6.16 -7.76
CA ASN A 130 8.37 -6.40 -7.94
C ASN A 130 7.64 -5.19 -8.49
N ARG A 131 6.62 -5.46 -9.29
CA ARG A 131 5.74 -4.48 -9.91
C ARG A 131 4.29 -4.81 -9.58
N MET A 132 3.40 -3.86 -9.86
CA MET A 132 1.95 -4.08 -9.85
C MET A 132 1.29 -3.40 -11.04
N ARG A 133 0.11 -3.86 -11.42
CA ARG A 133 -0.78 -3.18 -12.39
C ARG A 133 -2.23 -3.31 -11.95
N ALA A 134 -3.09 -2.42 -12.44
CA ALA A 134 -4.52 -2.51 -12.17
C ALA A 134 -5.19 -3.66 -12.94
N LEU A 135 -6.27 -4.18 -12.36
CA LEU A 135 -7.25 -5.07 -13.00
C LEU A 135 -8.42 -4.27 -13.62
#